data_AF-A0A0A1WJ51-F1
#
_entry.id   AF-A0A0A1WJ51-F1
#
_cell.length_a   1.000
_cell.length_b   1.000
_cell.length_c   1.000
_cell.angle_alpha   90.00
_cell.angle_beta   90.00
_cell.angle_gamma   90.00
#
_symmetry.space_group_name_H-M   'P 1'
#
loop_
_entity.id
_entity.type
_entity.pdbx_description
1 polymer ?
#
loop_
_entity_poly.entity_id
_entity_poly.type
_entity_poly.pdbx_seq_one_letter_code
_entity_poly.pdbx_strand_id
1 'polypeptide(L)'
;MVGFLLIGVGVYARAASIVTNLPIVGGILACGVILILISILGLIGAVKHHQVMLFFYMIILFMLFLIQFSIASSCLAVNSEQQKEFAEEGWNNVPDSMRQQVQDTFTCCGFNSTHTGTTCEAVTKKCCPDYMENCACPPCLPALEDKISYAFKLCGGLGIFFSFTEVSVKSYIFEQNHILECTLTNTY
;
A
#
# COMPACT_ATOMS: atom_id res chain seq x y z
N MET A 1 0.72 -17.80 -4.45
CA MET A 1 -0.41 -17.23 -5.21
C MET A 1 -0.38 -15.70 -5.22
N VAL A 2 -0.41 -15.03 -4.06
CA VAL A 2 -0.45 -13.55 -3.96
C VAL A 2 0.68 -12.86 -4.74
N GLY A 3 1.93 -13.35 -4.66
CA GLY A 3 3.04 -12.77 -5.41
C GLY A 3 2.82 -12.75 -6.94
N PHE A 4 2.25 -13.82 -7.51
CA PHE A 4 1.91 -13.86 -8.94
C PHE A 4 0.80 -12.86 -9.29
N LEU A 5 -0.19 -12.67 -8.41
CA LEU A 5 -1.24 -11.67 -8.60
C LEU A 5 -0.66 -10.25 -8.58
N LEU A 6 0.24 -9.94 -7.64
CA LEU A 6 0.90 -8.62 -7.57
C LEU A 6 1.71 -8.32 -8.82
N ILE A 7 2.46 -9.30 -9.33
CA ILE A 7 3.22 -9.15 -10.57
C ILE A 7 2.26 -8.94 -11.75
N GLY A 8 1.20 -9.74 -11.86
CA GLY A 8 0.21 -9.64 -12.94
C GLY A 8 -0.45 -8.26 -12.99
N VAL A 9 -0.93 -7.76 -11.84
CA VAL A 9 -1.54 -6.43 -11.73
C VAL A 9 -0.53 -5.32 -12.02
N GLY A 10 0.70 -5.42 -11.52
CA GLY A 10 1.74 -4.42 -11.77
C GLY A 10 2.14 -4.33 -13.25
N VAL A 11 2.28 -5.47 -13.93
CA VAL A 11 2.57 -5.51 -15.38
C VAL A 11 1.39 -4.94 -16.18
N TYR A 12 0.16 -5.29 -15.83
CA TYR A 12 -1.03 -4.72 -16.46
C TYR A 12 -1.11 -3.21 -16.29
N ALA A 13 -0.88 -2.70 -15.08
CA ALA A 13 -0.88 -1.26 -14.79
C ALA A 13 0.16 -0.49 -15.60
N ARG A 14 1.34 -1.10 -15.83
CA ARG A 14 2.37 -0.54 -16.71
C ARG A 14 1.95 -0.57 -18.18
N ALA A 15 1.40 -1.68 -18.65
CA ALA A 15 1.04 -1.89 -20.06
C ALA A 15 -0.13 -1.01 -20.52
N ALA A 16 -1.08 -0.72 -19.64
CA ALA A 16 -2.23 0.15 -19.92
C ALA A 16 -1.86 1.64 -20.05
N SER A 17 -0.59 2.02 -19.92
CA SER A 17 -0.09 3.40 -19.95
C SER A 17 -0.73 4.36 -18.93
N ILE A 18 -1.41 3.83 -17.90
CA ILE A 18 -2.12 4.62 -16.88
C ILE A 18 -1.12 5.26 -15.91
N VAL A 19 -0.01 4.57 -15.60
CA VAL A 19 0.94 4.95 -14.53
C VAL A 19 2.38 4.48 -14.87
N THR A 20 2.96 4.90 -16.00
CA THR A 20 4.20 4.28 -16.52
C THR A 20 5.47 4.57 -15.71
N ASN A 21 5.49 5.60 -14.84
CA ASN A 21 6.70 6.02 -14.12
C ASN A 21 6.49 6.30 -12.61
N LEU A 22 5.37 5.89 -12.00
CA LEU A 22 5.23 6.12 -10.56
C LEU A 22 6.02 5.06 -9.77
N PRO A 23 6.78 5.49 -8.74
CA PRO A 23 7.48 4.59 -7.81
C PRO A 23 6.59 3.48 -7.24
N ILE A 24 5.29 3.74 -7.14
CA ILE A 24 4.26 2.81 -6.65
C ILE A 24 4.24 1.50 -7.46
N VAL A 25 4.33 1.57 -8.79
CA VAL A 25 4.29 0.36 -9.65
C VAL A 25 5.54 -0.49 -9.44
N GLY A 26 6.70 0.16 -9.32
CA GLY A 26 7.96 -0.51 -8.98
C GLY A 26 7.89 -1.23 -7.63
N GLY A 27 7.30 -0.58 -6.62
CA GLY A 27 7.07 -1.17 -5.30
C GLY A 27 6.22 -2.44 -5.36
N ILE A 28 5.07 -2.41 -6.04
CA ILE A 28 4.18 -3.57 -6.17
C ILE A 28 4.89 -4.76 -6.83
N LEU A 29 5.65 -4.51 -7.90
CA LEU A 29 6.42 -5.54 -8.59
C LEU A 29 7.52 -6.14 -7.72
N ALA A 30 8.29 -5.29 -7.02
CA ALA A 30 9.34 -5.72 -6.10
C ALA A 30 8.77 -6.58 -4.96
N CYS A 31 7.67 -6.12 -4.34
CA CYS A 31 6.94 -6.89 -3.33
C CYS A 31 6.51 -8.26 -3.86
N GLY A 32 5.97 -8.32 -5.08
CA GLY A 32 5.55 -9.59 -5.70
C GLY A 32 6.69 -10.61 -5.84
N VAL A 33 7.86 -10.17 -6.31
CA VAL A 33 9.04 -11.03 -6.46
C VAL A 33 9.57 -11.50 -5.11
N ILE A 34 9.72 -10.58 -4.14
CA ILE A 34 10.20 -10.90 -2.78
C ILE A 34 9.29 -11.93 -2.11
N LEU A 35 7.96 -11.79 -2.22
CA LEU A 35 7.02 -12.74 -1.64
C LEU A 35 7.12 -14.15 -2.26
N ILE A 36 7.43 -14.26 -3.56
CA ILE A 36 7.67 -15.56 -4.21
C ILE A 36 8.94 -16.20 -3.65
N LEU A 37 10.03 -15.43 -3.52
CA LEU A 37 11.30 -15.93 -2.97
C LEU A 37 11.12 -16.43 -1.53
N ILE A 38 10.45 -15.65 -0.68
CA ILE A 38 10.16 -16.04 0.71
C ILE A 38 9.28 -17.29 0.76
N SER A 39 8.30 -17.42 -0.14
CA SER A 39 7.45 -18.61 -0.22
C SER A 39 8.25 -19.86 -0.58
N ILE A 40 9.18 -19.75 -1.53
CA ILE A 40 10.06 -20.87 -1.93
C ILE A 40 10.98 -21.25 -0.77
N LEU A 41 11.60 -20.27 -0.10
CA LEU A 41 12.45 -20.51 1.06
C LEU A 41 11.68 -21.19 2.20
N GLY A 42 10.45 -20.75 2.49
CA GLY A 42 9.58 -21.37 3.49
C GLY A 42 9.22 -22.81 3.13
N LEU A 43 8.87 -23.07 1.85
CA LEU A 43 8.54 -24.41 1.37
C LEU A 43 9.74 -25.36 1.44
N ILE A 44 10.91 -24.92 0.97
CA ILE A 44 12.14 -25.72 1.03
C ILE A 44 12.56 -25.96 2.49
N GLY A 45 12.45 -24.94 3.36
CA GLY A 45 12.72 -25.06 4.79
C GLY A 45 11.83 -26.12 5.46
N ALA A 46 10.55 -26.17 5.08
CA ALA A 46 9.61 -27.18 5.59
C ALA A 46 9.92 -28.59 5.07
N VAL A 47 10.26 -28.76 3.79
CA VAL A 47 10.48 -30.08 3.18
C VAL A 47 11.84 -30.68 3.51
N LYS A 48 12.90 -29.87 3.54
CA LYS A 48 14.28 -30.37 3.68
C LYS A 48 14.72 -30.54 5.12
N HIS A 49 13.93 -30.12 6.12
CA HIS A 49 14.29 -30.11 7.55
C HIS A 49 15.71 -29.56 7.82
N HIS A 50 16.18 -28.67 6.95
CA HIS A 50 17.53 -28.12 7.04
C HIS A 50 17.51 -26.89 7.94
N GLN A 51 17.88 -27.08 9.20
CA GLN A 51 17.74 -26.08 10.27
C GLN A 51 18.34 -24.71 9.91
N VAL A 52 19.49 -24.69 9.23
CA VAL A 52 20.16 -23.43 8.85
C VAL A 52 19.31 -22.60 7.86
N MET A 53 18.56 -23.22 6.95
CA MET A 53 17.72 -22.45 6.01
C MET A 53 16.52 -21.84 6.72
N LEU A 54 15.98 -22.54 7.72
CA LEU A 54 14.86 -22.03 8.51
C LEU A 54 15.29 -20.89 9.45
N PHE A 55 16.55 -20.89 9.89
CA PHE A 55 17.14 -19.77 10.62
C PHE A 55 17.18 -18.49 9.76
N PHE A 56 17.65 -18.58 8.50
CA PHE A 56 17.61 -17.43 7.58
C PHE A 56 16.19 -16.95 7.30
N TYR A 57 15.25 -17.88 7.14
CA TYR A 57 13.84 -17.54 6.97
C TYR A 57 13.29 -16.74 8.17
N MET A 58 13.63 -17.14 9.39
CA MET A 58 13.24 -16.41 10.61
C MET A 58 13.81 -15.00 10.67
N ILE A 59 15.08 -14.82 10.30
CA ILE A 59 15.71 -13.50 10.25
C ILE A 59 14.99 -12.61 9.23
N ILE A 60 14.71 -13.12 8.02
CA ILE A 60 14.02 -12.35 6.98
C ILE A 60 12.62 -11.95 7.46
N LEU A 61 11.84 -12.88 8.02
CA LEU A 61 10.54 -12.55 8.56
C LEU A 61 10.63 -11.55 9.72
N PHE A 62 11.67 -11.61 10.55
CA PHE A 62 11.88 -10.64 11.63
C PHE A 62 12.15 -9.23 11.08
N MET A 63 12.97 -9.11 10.04
CA MET A 63 13.18 -7.83 9.35
C MET A 63 11.89 -7.29 8.73
N LEU A 64 11.08 -8.16 8.10
CA LEU A 64 9.78 -7.76 7.55
C LEU A 64 8.82 -7.26 8.63
N PHE A 65 8.80 -7.90 9.79
CA PHE A 65 8.02 -7.45 10.94
C PHE A 65 8.43 -6.04 11.39
N LEU A 66 9.73 -5.78 11.53
CA LEU A 66 10.21 -4.45 11.94
C LEU A 66 9.82 -3.36 10.92
N ILE A 67 9.94 -3.67 9.63
CA ILE A 67 9.55 -2.74 8.55
C ILE A 67 8.03 -2.49 8.57
N GLN A 68 7.21 -3.54 8.65
CA GLN A 68 5.75 -3.41 8.66
C GLN A 68 5.26 -2.65 9.90
N PHE A 69 5.79 -2.97 11.08
CA PHE A 69 5.44 -2.29 12.32
C PHE A 69 5.87 -0.81 12.28
N SER A 70 7.05 -0.51 11.74
CA SER A 70 7.50 0.87 11.54
C SER A 70 6.55 1.62 10.59
N ILE A 71 6.25 1.07 9.41
CA ILE A 71 5.36 1.73 8.44
C ILE A 71 3.97 1.90 9.05
N ALA A 72 3.45 0.88 9.73
CA ALA A 72 2.12 0.91 10.32
C ALA A 72 1.97 1.97 11.42
N SER A 73 2.97 2.06 12.30
CA SER A 73 3.01 3.09 13.34
C SER A 73 3.16 4.49 12.74
N SER A 74 4.02 4.66 11.71
CA SER A 74 4.13 5.92 10.98
C SER A 74 2.80 6.33 10.33
N CYS A 75 2.10 5.42 9.67
CA CYS A 75 0.79 5.70 9.05
C CYS A 75 -0.28 6.11 10.07
N LEU A 76 -0.30 5.51 11.26
CA LEU A 76 -1.25 5.89 12.31
C LEU A 76 -0.94 7.22 12.98
N ALA A 77 0.34 7.61 12.99
CA ALA A 77 0.80 8.85 13.63
C ALA A 77 0.67 10.10 12.73
N VAL A 78 0.30 9.96 11.44
CA VAL A 78 0.22 11.07 10.50
C VAL A 78 -0.90 12.05 10.90
N ASN A 79 -0.54 13.33 11.08
CA ASN A 79 -1.49 14.40 11.39
C ASN A 79 -2.08 15.07 10.13
N SER A 80 -3.03 16.00 10.31
CA SER A 80 -3.71 16.67 9.19
C SER A 80 -2.79 17.54 8.33
N GLU A 81 -1.76 18.17 8.91
CA GLU A 81 -0.82 19.01 8.14
C GLU A 81 0.02 18.15 7.20
N GLN A 82 0.53 17.03 7.68
CA GLN A 82 1.27 16.06 6.86
C GLN A 82 0.37 15.45 5.78
N GLN A 83 -0.91 15.17 6.09
CA GLN A 83 -1.88 14.68 5.09
C GLN A 83 -2.07 15.69 3.95
N LYS A 84 -2.13 16.98 4.27
CA LYS A 84 -2.22 18.06 3.28
C LYS A 84 -0.96 18.16 2.41
N GLU A 85 0.21 18.04 3.02
CA GLU A 85 1.49 18.05 2.30
C GLU A 85 1.57 16.89 1.30
N PHE A 86 1.19 15.67 1.72
CA PHE A 86 1.11 14.52 0.82
C PHE A 86 0.08 14.70 -0.29
N ALA A 87 -1.07 15.33 0.01
CA ALA A 87 -2.08 15.64 -1.00
C ALA A 87 -1.55 16.63 -2.05
N GLU A 88 -0.80 17.65 -1.61
CA GLU A 88 -0.22 18.68 -2.47
C GLU A 88 0.91 18.12 -3.33
N GLU A 89 1.82 17.37 -2.73
CA GLU A 89 2.87 16.67 -3.46
C GLU A 89 2.27 15.68 -4.47
N GLY A 90 1.27 14.91 -4.05
CA GLY A 90 0.54 14.00 -4.94
C GLY A 90 -0.10 14.75 -6.11
N TRP A 91 -0.81 15.85 -5.84
CA TRP A 91 -1.44 16.66 -6.87
C TRP A 91 -0.42 17.22 -7.87
N ASN A 92 0.74 17.70 -7.41
CA ASN A 92 1.77 18.30 -8.24
C ASN A 92 2.54 17.28 -9.10
N ASN A 93 2.70 16.04 -8.62
CA ASN A 93 3.46 15.00 -9.31
C ASN A 93 2.63 14.12 -10.26
N VAL A 94 1.30 14.10 -10.14
CA VAL A 94 0.45 13.30 -11.04
C VAL A 94 0.18 14.01 -12.37
N PRO A 95 0.04 13.27 -13.49
CA PRO A 95 -0.30 13.85 -14.79
C PRO A 95 -1.72 14.44 -14.81
N ASP A 96 -1.97 15.39 -15.72
CA ASP A 96 -3.27 16.07 -15.85
C ASP A 96 -4.44 15.12 -16.11
N SER A 97 -4.20 13.99 -16.80
CA SER A 97 -5.20 12.94 -17.00
C SER A 97 -5.68 12.30 -15.69
N MET A 98 -4.79 12.20 -14.69
CA MET A 98 -5.15 11.70 -13.37
C MET A 98 -5.88 12.78 -12.56
N ARG A 99 -5.42 14.04 -12.65
CA ARG A 99 -6.13 15.18 -12.04
C ARG A 99 -7.57 15.29 -12.56
N GLN A 100 -7.78 15.08 -13.87
CA GLN A 100 -9.11 15.09 -14.46
C GLN A 100 -10.00 13.97 -13.90
N GLN A 101 -9.47 12.74 -13.81
CA GLN A 101 -10.22 11.62 -13.21
C GLN A 101 -10.58 11.86 -11.75
N VAL A 102 -9.68 12.47 -10.97
CA VAL A 102 -9.95 12.87 -9.58
C VAL A 102 -11.09 13.88 -9.54
N GLN A 103 -11.02 14.95 -10.35
CA GLN A 103 -12.06 15.98 -10.44
C GLN A 103 -13.42 15.40 -10.87
N ASP A 104 -13.44 14.48 -11.83
CA ASP A 104 -14.65 13.78 -12.27
C ASP A 104 -15.24 12.85 -11.20
N THR A 105 -14.38 12.16 -10.43
CA THR A 105 -14.81 11.19 -9.41
C THR A 105 -15.34 11.88 -8.16
N PHE A 106 -14.67 12.94 -7.72
CA PHE A 106 -15.03 13.69 -6.52
C PHE A 106 -15.94 14.89 -6.78
N THR A 107 -16.27 15.17 -8.05
CA THR A 107 -17.11 16.32 -8.46
C THR A 107 -16.59 17.64 -7.89
N CYS A 108 -15.28 17.85 -7.99
CA CYS A 108 -14.55 18.98 -7.46
C CYS A 108 -13.69 19.62 -8.55
N CYS A 109 -13.25 20.87 -8.35
CA CYS A 109 -12.39 21.57 -9.30
C CYS A 109 -11.18 22.20 -8.60
N GLY A 110 -9.99 21.92 -9.13
CA GLY A 110 -8.74 22.46 -8.59
C GLY A 110 -8.35 21.89 -7.22
N PHE A 111 -7.12 22.17 -6.80
CA PHE A 111 -6.58 21.63 -5.55
C PHE A 111 -7.15 22.36 -4.31
N ASN A 112 -6.75 23.62 -4.09
CA ASN A 112 -7.09 24.40 -2.89
C ASN A 112 -7.91 25.67 -3.18
N SER A 113 -7.84 26.19 -4.40
CA SER A 113 -8.61 27.37 -4.82
C SER A 113 -9.71 26.99 -5.80
N THR A 114 -10.88 27.59 -5.64
CA THR A 114 -11.99 27.50 -6.59
C THR A 114 -11.60 28.20 -7.89
N HIS A 115 -11.00 27.48 -8.84
CA HIS A 115 -10.64 28.06 -10.13
C HIS A 115 -11.85 28.13 -11.06
N THR A 116 -12.21 29.34 -11.48
CA THR A 116 -13.11 29.63 -12.61
C THR A 116 -12.35 29.60 -13.95
N GLY A 117 -11.56 28.54 -14.17
CA GLY A 117 -10.75 28.35 -15.39
C GLY A 117 -11.33 27.30 -16.34
N THR A 118 -10.99 27.40 -17.63
CA THR A 118 -11.46 26.55 -18.75
C THR A 118 -11.21 25.04 -18.60
N THR A 119 -10.34 24.61 -17.68
CA THR A 119 -10.02 23.18 -17.46
C THR A 119 -11.07 22.41 -16.65
N CYS A 120 -12.03 23.10 -16.03
CA CYS A 120 -13.08 22.48 -15.21
C CYS A 120 -14.48 22.50 -15.83
N GLU A 121 -14.67 23.05 -17.04
CA GLU A 121 -16.01 23.21 -17.65
C GLU A 121 -16.85 21.92 -17.68
N ALA A 122 -16.22 20.77 -17.90
CA ALA A 122 -16.89 19.48 -17.93
C ALA A 122 -17.43 19.06 -16.54
N VAL A 123 -16.68 19.34 -15.47
CA VAL A 123 -17.07 19.02 -14.09
C VAL A 123 -18.01 20.07 -13.52
N THR A 124 -17.86 21.34 -13.93
CA THR A 124 -18.76 22.42 -13.53
C THR A 124 -20.22 22.11 -13.87
N LYS A 125 -20.49 21.50 -15.03
CA LYS A 125 -21.85 21.06 -15.39
C LYS A 125 -22.43 19.97 -14.49
N LYS A 126 -21.58 19.16 -13.83
CA LYS A 126 -22.01 18.11 -12.88
C LYS A 126 -22.21 18.67 -11.47
N CYS A 127 -21.32 19.55 -11.01
CA CYS A 127 -21.40 20.14 -9.68
C CYS A 127 -22.46 21.27 -9.59
N CYS A 128 -22.75 21.92 -10.73
CA CYS A 128 -23.69 23.03 -10.85
C CYS A 128 -24.74 22.75 -11.94
N PRO A 129 -25.74 21.89 -11.66
CA PRO A 129 -26.77 21.51 -12.63
C PRO A 129 -27.81 22.62 -12.89
N ASP A 130 -28.08 23.49 -11.91
CA ASP A 130 -28.90 24.69 -12.08
C ASP A 130 -27.98 25.88 -12.28
N TYR A 131 -28.14 26.57 -13.41
CA TYR A 131 -27.35 27.71 -13.88
C TYR A 131 -27.54 28.96 -12.99
N MET A 132 -27.22 28.86 -11.70
CA MET A 132 -27.10 29.99 -10.79
C MET A 132 -25.90 30.81 -11.24
N GLU A 133 -26.09 32.10 -11.47
CA GLU A 133 -25.10 33.05 -12.03
C GLU A 133 -23.76 33.14 -11.27
N ASN A 134 -23.57 32.40 -10.17
CA ASN A 134 -22.33 32.38 -9.38
C ASN A 134 -21.97 30.98 -8.82
N CYS A 135 -22.39 29.89 -9.47
CA CYS A 135 -22.08 28.55 -8.97
C CYS A 135 -20.61 28.19 -9.22
N ALA A 136 -19.91 27.81 -8.15
CA ALA A 136 -18.50 27.45 -8.19
C ALA A 136 -18.30 26.07 -7.54
N CYS A 137 -17.65 25.14 -8.24
CA CYS A 137 -17.41 23.80 -7.68
C CYS A 137 -16.55 23.87 -6.41
N PRO A 138 -16.73 22.94 -5.45
CA PRO A 138 -15.84 22.84 -4.32
C PRO A 138 -14.41 22.45 -4.74
N PRO A 139 -13.39 22.85 -3.96
CA PRO A 139 -12.01 22.40 -4.17
C PRO A 139 -11.85 20.90 -3.86
N CYS A 140 -10.87 20.24 -4.47
CA CYS A 140 -10.63 18.80 -4.28
C CYS A 140 -9.89 18.45 -2.99
N LEU A 141 -9.17 19.40 -2.38
CA LEU A 141 -8.33 19.15 -1.21
C LEU A 141 -9.07 18.45 -0.04
N PRO A 142 -10.25 18.92 0.42
CA PRO A 142 -10.94 18.28 1.56
C PRO A 142 -11.28 16.81 1.28
N ALA A 143 -11.74 16.50 0.06
CA ALA A 143 -12.05 15.14 -0.34
C ALA A 143 -10.80 14.26 -0.43
N LEU A 144 -9.67 14.83 -0.87
CA LEU A 144 -8.37 14.15 -0.91
C LEU A 144 -7.85 13.85 0.50
N GLU A 145 -7.87 14.83 1.40
CA GLU A 145 -7.44 14.68 2.79
C GLU A 145 -8.21 13.57 3.50
N ASP A 146 -9.53 13.52 3.35
CA ASP A 146 -10.37 12.46 3.93
C ASP A 146 -9.97 11.07 3.42
N LYS A 147 -9.69 10.93 2.12
CA LYS A 147 -9.27 9.64 1.53
C LYS A 147 -7.87 9.24 1.97
N ILE A 148 -6.95 10.20 2.06
CA ILE A 148 -5.58 9.96 2.56
C ILE A 148 -5.63 9.54 4.02
N SER A 149 -6.41 10.24 4.85
CA SER A 149 -6.62 9.91 6.27
C SER A 149 -7.17 8.50 6.46
N TYR A 150 -8.20 8.14 5.68
CA TYR A 150 -8.79 6.82 5.70
C TYR A 150 -7.77 5.75 5.27
N ALA A 151 -7.04 6.00 4.19
CA ALA A 151 -6.03 5.08 3.68
C ALA A 151 -4.92 4.83 4.72
N PHE A 152 -4.40 5.87 5.37
CA PHE A 152 -3.37 5.72 6.40
C PHE A 152 -3.86 4.95 7.63
N LYS A 153 -5.07 5.23 8.12
CA LYS A 153 -5.67 4.49 9.23
C LYS A 153 -5.87 3.02 8.88
N LEU A 154 -6.36 2.74 7.68
CA LEU A 154 -6.57 1.37 7.20
C LEU A 154 -5.26 0.63 7.01
N CYS A 155 -4.28 1.21 6.30
CA CYS A 155 -2.96 0.63 6.09
C CYS A 155 -2.22 0.39 7.42
N GLY A 156 -2.29 1.36 8.34
CA GLY A 156 -1.71 1.22 9.67
C GLY A 156 -2.36 0.12 10.49
N GLY A 157 -3.69 0.04 10.50
CA GLY A 157 -4.42 -1.04 11.17
C GLY A 157 -4.10 -2.42 10.61
N LEU A 158 -4.09 -2.57 9.28
CA LEU A 158 -3.74 -3.81 8.59
C LEU A 158 -2.30 -4.24 8.88
N GLY A 159 -1.35 -3.30 8.85
CA GLY A 159 0.05 -3.57 9.13
C GLY A 159 0.28 -4.07 10.57
N ILE A 160 -0.39 -3.47 11.56
CA ILE A 160 -0.35 -3.96 12.95
C ILE A 160 -0.96 -5.37 13.05
N PHE A 161 -2.10 -5.61 12.42
CA PHE A 161 -2.76 -6.93 12.42
C PHE A 161 -1.87 -8.03 11.82
N PHE A 162 -1.24 -7.76 10.67
CA PHE A 162 -0.30 -8.69 10.06
C PHE A 162 0.94 -8.91 10.92
N SER A 163 1.47 -7.84 11.54
CA SER A 163 2.61 -7.93 12.44
C SER A 163 2.33 -8.86 13.64
N PHE A 164 1.12 -8.81 14.22
CA PHE A 164 0.70 -9.75 15.26
C PHE A 164 0.66 -11.21 14.76
N THR A 165 0.10 -11.41 13.56
CA THR A 165 0.03 -12.75 12.94
C THR A 165 1.43 -13.32 12.70
N GLU A 166 2.38 -12.50 12.24
CA GLU A 166 3.77 -12.91 12.01
C GLU A 166 4.49 -13.33 13.31
N VAL A 167 4.22 -12.64 14.43
CA VAL A 167 4.79 -13.02 15.73
C VAL A 167 4.29 -14.40 16.15
N SER A 168 2.99 -14.66 16.05
CA SER A 168 2.42 -15.97 16.37
C SER A 168 3.00 -17.10 15.51
N VAL A 169 3.19 -16.84 14.21
CA VAL A 169 3.78 -17.82 13.28
C VAL A 169 5.25 -18.11 13.62
N LYS A 170 6.05 -17.08 13.93
CA LYS A 170 7.45 -17.27 14.36
C LYS A 170 7.55 -18.11 15.62
N SER A 171 6.73 -17.80 16.63
CA SER A 171 6.69 -18.57 17.89
C SER A 171 6.32 -20.03 17.63
N TYR A 172 5.31 -20.29 16.79
CA TYR A 172 4.90 -21.65 16.46
C TYR A 172 5.99 -22.45 15.74
N ILE A 173 6.66 -21.85 14.75
CA ILE A 173 7.73 -22.53 14.02
C ILE A 173 8.95 -22.76 14.91
N PHE A 174 9.28 -21.81 15.80
CA PHE A 174 10.36 -22.01 16.77
C PHE A 174 10.07 -23.19 17.71
N GLU A 175 8.85 -23.26 18.25
CA GLU A 175 8.42 -24.36 19.11
C GLU A 175 8.50 -25.72 18.38
N GLN A 176 8.00 -25.80 17.14
CA GLN A 176 8.07 -27.01 16.34
C GLN A 176 9.51 -27.46 16.04
N ASN A 177 10.44 -26.53 15.78
CA ASN A 177 11.84 -26.88 15.57
C ASN A 177 12.49 -27.43 16.85
N HIS A 178 12.21 -26.82 17.99
CA HIS A 178 12.75 -27.28 19.27
C HIS A 178 12.24 -28.69 19.61
N ILE A 179 10.95 -28.98 19.37
CA ILE A 179 10.37 -30.33 19.54
C ILE A 179 11.04 -31.35 18.59
N LEU A 180 11.29 -30.96 17.34
CA LEU A 180 11.95 -31.83 16.36
C LEU A 180 13.40 -32.15 16.75
N GLU A 181 14.13 -31.15 17.25
CA GLU A 181 15.49 -31.34 17.80
C GLU A 181 15.50 -32.31 18.97
N CYS A 182 14.60 -32.12 19.94
CA CYS A 182 14.49 -33.00 21.11
C CYS A 182 14.11 -34.44 20.72
N THR A 183 13.27 -34.63 19.71
CA THR A 183 12.87 -35.97 19.25
C THR A 183 14.04 -36.69 18.58
N LEU A 184 14.83 -35.97 17.77
CA LEU A 184 16.01 -36.53 17.11
C LEU A 184 17.14 -36.82 18.11
N THR A 185 17.40 -35.97 19.12
CA THR A 185 18.41 -36.29 20.14
C THR A 185 18.03 -37.47 21.04
N ASN A 186 16.73 -37.73 21.24
CA ASN A 186 16.26 -38.82 22.09
C ASN A 186 16.15 -40.18 21.35
N THR A 187 16.46 -40.22 20.05
CA THR A 187 16.50 -41.43 19.22
C THR A 187 17.92 -41.91 18.90
N TYR A 188 18.96 -41.20 19.35
CA TYR A 188 20.37 -41.61 19.25
C TYR A 188 20.99 -41.84 20.63
#